data_AF-A0A2V8K003-F1
#
_entry.id   AF-A0A2V8K003-F1
#
_cell.length_a   1.000
_cell.length_b   1.000
_cell.length_c   1.000
_cell.angle_alpha   90.00
_cell.angle_beta   90.00
_cell.angle_gamma   90.00
#
_symmetry.space_group_name_H-M   'P 1'
#
loop_
_entity.id
_entity.type
_entity.pdbx_description
1 polymer ?
#
loop_
_entity_poly.entity_id
_entity_poly.type
_entity_poly.pdbx_seq_one_letter_code
_entity_poly.pdbx_strand_id
1 'polypeptide(L)'
;MTNTALSIQNELVELPDALQSSPPPTLSVQARQSFQEGITHLQSGEAAQAVAALSRCIEHAPDFTDAHVFLGMAQALTYNIYPAIDQLETAARLDEHSFAAHFLMAQLSFKLRTPQKGYDAAKRALHCVKTIEQRKMLTELLREERQREHNGIARPWFNKPFSLPVLLLFGSALAALIIAVVTHIH
;
A
#
# COMPACT_ATOMS: atom_id res chain seq x y z
N MET A 1 15.74 -3.53 -27.56
CA MET A 1 14.58 -3.03 -26.79
C MET A 1 13.79 -4.24 -26.32
N THR A 2 14.26 -4.86 -25.23
CA THR A 2 13.61 -6.06 -24.68
C THR A 2 12.37 -5.63 -23.91
N ASN A 3 11.33 -6.45 -24.05
CA ASN A 3 9.96 -6.18 -23.64
C ASN A 3 9.85 -6.13 -22.10
N THR A 4 10.19 -4.98 -21.51
CA THR A 4 10.18 -4.77 -20.05
C THR A 4 8.78 -4.87 -19.46
N ALA A 5 7.75 -4.63 -20.28
CA ALA A 5 6.34 -4.74 -19.88
C ALA A 5 5.91 -6.19 -19.61
N LEU A 6 6.39 -7.17 -20.39
CA LEU A 6 6.12 -8.60 -20.15
C LEU A 6 6.85 -9.15 -18.92
N SER A 7 7.99 -8.56 -18.54
CA SER A 7 8.73 -8.99 -17.33
C SER A 7 8.02 -8.60 -16.04
N ILE A 8 7.39 -7.42 -16.00
CA ILE A 8 6.67 -6.92 -14.81
C ILE A 8 5.43 -7.76 -14.50
N GLN A 9 4.78 -8.31 -15.53
CA GLN A 9 3.67 -9.25 -15.34
C GLN A 9 4.13 -10.60 -14.81
N ASN A 10 5.34 -11.06 -15.17
CA ASN A 10 5.88 -12.34 -14.70
C ASN A 10 6.44 -12.28 -13.26
N GLU A 11 6.98 -11.14 -12.82
CA GLU A 11 7.51 -10.98 -11.45
C GLU A 11 6.43 -10.86 -10.36
N LEU A 12 5.19 -10.52 -10.73
CA LEU A 12 4.08 -10.43 -9.78
C LEU A 12 3.43 -11.78 -9.45
N VAL A 13 3.78 -12.85 -10.17
CA VAL A 13 3.08 -14.15 -10.12
C VAL A 13 3.69 -15.10 -9.09
N GLU A 14 4.99 -15.01 -8.81
CA GLU A 14 5.57 -15.73 -7.68
C GLU A 14 5.30 -14.93 -6.42
N LEU A 15 4.21 -15.28 -5.69
CA LEU A 15 4.05 -14.86 -4.30
C LEU A 15 5.29 -15.31 -3.54
N PRO A 16 6.17 -14.39 -3.13
CA PRO A 16 7.39 -14.80 -2.48
C PRO A 16 7.03 -15.39 -1.12
N ASP A 17 7.53 -16.60 -0.85
CA ASP A 17 7.36 -17.31 0.44
C ASP A 17 7.71 -16.41 1.64
N ALA A 18 8.59 -15.42 1.42
CA ALA A 18 8.98 -14.41 2.39
C ALA A 18 7.82 -13.53 2.93
N LEU A 19 6.68 -13.48 2.24
CA LEU A 19 5.47 -12.77 2.69
C LEU A 19 4.51 -13.68 3.46
N GLN A 20 4.63 -14.99 3.33
CA GLN A 20 3.74 -15.94 4.01
C GLN A 20 4.27 -16.26 5.41
N SER A 21 3.38 -16.25 6.40
CA SER A 21 3.68 -16.83 7.70
C SER A 21 3.09 -18.24 7.80
N SER A 22 3.60 -19.04 8.73
CA SER A 22 3.03 -20.37 8.97
C SER A 22 1.62 -20.20 9.54
N PRO A 23 0.58 -20.79 8.92
CA PRO A 23 -0.79 -20.61 9.38
C PRO A 23 -0.96 -21.15 10.82
N PRO A 24 -1.59 -20.39 11.73
CA PRO A 24 -1.74 -20.81 13.12
C PRO A 24 -2.42 -22.19 13.24
N PRO A 25 -1.96 -23.04 14.17
CA PRO A 25 -2.54 -24.38 14.37
C PRO A 25 -3.98 -24.35 14.89
N THR A 26 -4.47 -23.19 15.33
CA THR A 26 -5.85 -22.95 15.76
C THR A 26 -6.81 -22.64 14.62
N LEU A 27 -6.31 -22.39 13.39
CA LEU A 27 -7.17 -22.11 12.25
C LEU A 27 -8.03 -23.31 11.90
N SER A 28 -9.32 -23.05 11.65
CA SER A 28 -10.28 -24.07 11.21
C SER A 28 -9.86 -24.68 9.86
N VAL A 29 -10.28 -25.92 9.62
CA VAL A 29 -9.97 -26.61 8.37
C VAL A 29 -10.54 -25.85 7.17
N GLN A 30 -11.76 -25.30 7.29
CA GLN A 30 -12.36 -24.49 6.22
C GLN A 30 -11.57 -23.20 5.95
N ALA A 31 -11.09 -22.51 7.00
CA ALA A 31 -10.28 -21.31 6.83
C ALA A 31 -8.96 -21.63 6.12
N ARG A 32 -8.27 -22.71 6.52
CA ARG A 32 -7.01 -23.14 5.88
C ARG A 32 -7.21 -23.53 4.42
N GLN A 33 -8.27 -24.26 4.12
CA GLN A 33 -8.59 -24.65 2.74
C GLN A 33 -8.87 -23.41 1.88
N SER A 34 -9.75 -22.52 2.35
CA SER A 34 -10.10 -21.28 1.64
C SER A 34 -8.88 -20.37 1.45
N PHE A 35 -7.98 -20.33 2.44
CA PHE A 35 -6.71 -19.62 2.34
C PHE A 35 -5.82 -20.21 1.24
N GLN A 36 -5.60 -21.52 1.27
CA GLN A 36 -4.76 -22.21 0.29
C GLN A 36 -5.30 -22.02 -1.13
N GLU A 37 -6.62 -22.14 -1.32
CA GLU A 37 -7.28 -21.84 -2.60
C GLU A 37 -6.99 -20.40 -3.06
N GLY A 38 -7.10 -19.43 -2.14
CA GLY A 38 -6.80 -18.03 -2.42
C GLY A 38 -5.35 -17.78 -2.85
N ILE A 39 -4.39 -18.42 -2.18
CA ILE A 39 -2.97 -18.37 -2.54
C ILE A 39 -2.73 -18.98 -3.92
N THR A 40 -3.32 -20.15 -4.20
CA THR A 40 -3.20 -20.80 -5.51
C THR A 40 -3.77 -19.92 -6.63
N HIS A 41 -4.91 -19.27 -6.41
CA HIS A 41 -5.47 -18.33 -7.39
C HIS A 41 -4.60 -17.09 -7.59
N LEU A 42 -3.94 -16.58 -6.55
CA LEU A 42 -2.98 -15.48 -6.72
C LEU A 42 -1.76 -15.93 -7.55
N GLN A 43 -1.25 -17.14 -7.30
CA GLN A 43 -0.14 -17.72 -8.07
C GLN A 43 -0.51 -18.07 -9.52
N SER A 44 -1.80 -18.29 -9.82
CA SER A 44 -2.28 -18.47 -11.20
C SER A 44 -2.63 -17.14 -11.90
N GLY A 45 -2.53 -16.01 -11.19
CA GLY A 45 -2.92 -14.68 -11.70
C GLY A 45 -4.43 -14.43 -11.70
N GLU A 46 -5.22 -15.33 -11.12
CA GLU A 46 -6.68 -15.27 -11.03
C GLU A 46 -7.14 -14.43 -9.82
N ALA A 47 -6.71 -13.17 -9.75
CA ALA A 47 -6.91 -12.32 -8.58
C ALA A 47 -8.38 -12.18 -8.14
N ALA A 48 -9.35 -12.20 -9.06
CA ALA A 48 -10.77 -12.14 -8.72
C ALA A 48 -11.26 -13.41 -7.98
N GLN A 49 -10.76 -14.58 -8.35
CA GLN A 49 -11.07 -15.84 -7.68
C GLN A 49 -10.37 -15.90 -6.30
N ALA A 50 -9.15 -15.36 -6.22
CA ALA A 50 -8.45 -15.20 -4.95
C ALA A 50 -9.22 -14.32 -3.96
N VAL A 51 -9.82 -13.20 -4.41
CA VAL A 51 -10.69 -12.37 -3.57
C VAL A 51 -11.81 -13.21 -2.95
N ALA A 52 -12.52 -14.00 -3.77
CA ALA A 52 -13.64 -14.83 -3.28
C ALA A 52 -13.18 -15.90 -2.28
N ALA A 53 -12.05 -16.57 -2.52
CA ALA A 53 -11.51 -17.58 -1.63
C ALA A 53 -11.01 -16.99 -0.30
N LEU A 54 -10.30 -15.85 -0.35
CA LEU A 54 -9.78 -15.18 0.84
C LEU A 54 -10.88 -14.51 1.66
N SER A 55 -11.96 -14.02 1.03
CA SER A 55 -13.15 -13.56 1.77
C SER A 55 -13.81 -14.68 2.57
N ARG A 56 -13.97 -15.88 1.98
CA ARG A 56 -14.44 -17.08 2.73
C ARG A 56 -13.49 -17.47 3.87
N CYS A 57 -12.19 -17.30 3.68
CA CYS A 57 -11.23 -17.52 4.75
C CYS A 57 -11.49 -16.60 5.96
N ILE A 58 -11.71 -15.31 5.71
CA ILE A 58 -11.98 -14.29 6.74
C ILE A 58 -13.34 -14.54 7.42
N GLU A 59 -14.35 -15.05 6.71
CA GLU A 59 -15.63 -15.45 7.32
C GLU A 59 -15.45 -16.52 8.41
N HIS A 60 -14.47 -17.41 8.23
CA HIS A 60 -14.16 -18.47 9.20
C HIS A 60 -13.08 -18.10 10.21
N ALA A 61 -12.23 -17.12 9.90
CA ALA A 61 -11.12 -16.68 10.72
C ALA A 61 -10.89 -15.16 10.56
N PRO A 62 -11.72 -14.33 11.22
CA PRO A 62 -11.68 -12.87 11.04
C PRO A 62 -10.43 -12.21 11.62
N ASP A 63 -9.71 -12.88 12.51
CA ASP A 63 -8.46 -12.37 13.10
C ASP A 63 -7.21 -12.92 12.39
N PHE A 64 -7.37 -13.59 11.24
CA PHE A 64 -6.25 -14.16 10.52
C PHE A 64 -5.54 -13.12 9.66
N THR A 65 -4.45 -12.58 10.19
CA THR A 65 -3.64 -11.53 9.56
C THR A 65 -3.30 -11.81 8.09
N ASP A 66 -2.77 -12.99 7.76
CA ASP A 66 -2.33 -13.28 6.40
C ASP A 66 -3.50 -13.29 5.40
N ALA A 67 -4.70 -13.72 5.80
CA ALA A 67 -5.87 -13.65 4.94
C ALA A 67 -6.22 -12.19 4.57
N HIS A 68 -6.13 -11.26 5.54
CA HIS A 68 -6.29 -9.83 5.27
C HIS A 68 -5.18 -9.27 4.37
N VAL A 69 -3.92 -9.68 4.57
CA VAL A 69 -2.78 -9.27 3.74
C VAL A 69 -3.00 -9.68 2.27
N PHE A 70 -3.28 -10.96 2.03
CA PHE A 70 -3.44 -11.49 0.68
C PHE A 70 -4.76 -11.04 0.04
N LEU A 71 -5.82 -10.80 0.82
CA LEU A 71 -7.04 -10.21 0.28
C LEU A 71 -6.78 -8.78 -0.20
N GLY A 72 -6.03 -7.99 0.58
CA GLY A 72 -5.61 -6.66 0.18
C GLY A 72 -4.79 -6.67 -1.12
N MET A 73 -3.87 -7.63 -1.26
CA MET A 73 -3.12 -7.84 -2.50
C MET A 73 -4.04 -8.18 -3.69
N ALA A 74 -4.95 -9.15 -3.52
CA ALA A 74 -5.88 -9.57 -4.56
C ALA A 74 -6.81 -8.43 -4.99
N GLN A 75 -7.26 -7.61 -4.04
CA GLN A 75 -8.08 -6.42 -4.30
C GLN A 75 -7.28 -5.34 -5.04
N ALA A 76 -6.01 -5.12 -4.69
CA ALA A 76 -5.15 -4.19 -5.41
C ALA A 76 -4.93 -4.63 -6.86
N LEU A 77 -4.72 -5.93 -7.10
CA LEU A 77 -4.57 -6.51 -8.44
C LEU A 77 -5.85 -6.41 -9.28
N THR A 78 -7.02 -6.40 -8.64
CA THR A 78 -8.33 -6.20 -9.30
C THR A 78 -8.76 -4.72 -9.34
N TYR A 79 -7.84 -3.79 -9.06
CA TYR A 79 -8.08 -2.33 -9.04
C TYR A 79 -9.09 -1.84 -7.98
N ASN A 80 -9.44 -2.68 -7.01
CA ASN A 80 -10.26 -2.32 -5.86
C ASN A 80 -9.39 -1.67 -4.77
N ILE A 81 -8.91 -0.46 -5.05
CA ILE A 81 -7.85 0.20 -4.25
C ILE A 81 -8.27 0.52 -2.82
N TYR A 82 -9.46 1.08 -2.60
CA TYR A 82 -9.91 1.43 -1.24
C TYR A 82 -10.10 0.18 -0.37
N PRO A 83 -10.83 -0.86 -0.82
CA PRO A 83 -10.89 -2.12 -0.09
C PRO A 83 -9.50 -2.70 0.21
N ALA A 84 -8.58 -2.65 -0.77
CA ALA A 84 -7.23 -3.16 -0.59
C ALA A 84 -6.49 -2.48 0.58
N ILE A 85 -6.62 -1.15 0.67
CA ILE A 85 -6.04 -0.36 1.78
C ILE A 85 -6.68 -0.77 3.10
N ASP A 86 -8.02 -0.89 3.17
CA ASP A 86 -8.73 -1.26 4.40
C ASP A 86 -8.29 -2.64 4.92
N GLN A 87 -8.10 -3.60 4.02
CA GLN A 87 -7.64 -4.94 4.39
C GLN A 87 -6.20 -4.94 4.90
N LEU A 88 -5.31 -4.19 4.24
CA LEU A 88 -3.92 -4.06 4.69
C LEU A 88 -3.80 -3.31 6.03
N GLU A 89 -4.63 -2.29 6.25
CA GLU A 89 -4.71 -1.61 7.55
C GLU A 89 -5.26 -2.52 8.64
N THR A 90 -6.23 -3.38 8.31
CA THR A 90 -6.74 -4.40 9.24
C THR A 90 -5.66 -5.39 9.61
N ALA A 91 -4.91 -5.91 8.64
CA ALA A 91 -3.77 -6.78 8.88
C ALA A 91 -2.73 -6.12 9.80
N ALA A 92 -2.38 -4.85 9.56
CA ALA A 92 -1.44 -4.11 10.39
C ALA A 92 -1.97 -3.81 11.82
N ARG A 93 -3.28 -3.82 12.04
CA ARG A 93 -3.89 -3.74 13.38
C ARG A 93 -3.89 -5.09 14.10
N LEU A 94 -4.13 -6.18 13.38
CA LEU A 94 -4.13 -7.54 13.93
C LEU A 94 -2.71 -7.97 14.33
N ASP A 95 -1.72 -7.65 13.49
CA ASP A 95 -0.30 -7.87 13.76
C ASP A 95 0.52 -6.64 13.38
N GLU A 96 0.90 -5.86 14.39
CA GLU A 96 1.74 -4.67 14.21
C GLU A 96 3.14 -5.01 13.67
N HIS A 97 3.59 -6.26 13.83
CA HIS A 97 4.88 -6.77 13.39
C HIS A 97 4.81 -7.56 12.08
N SER A 98 3.68 -7.49 11.36
CA SER A 98 3.54 -8.12 10.05
C SER A 98 4.37 -7.39 8.99
N PHE A 99 5.50 -7.98 8.61
CA PHE A 99 6.32 -7.48 7.50
C PHE A 99 5.49 -7.37 6.22
N ALA A 100 4.69 -8.38 5.91
CA ALA A 100 3.95 -8.47 4.66
C ALA A 100 2.89 -7.36 4.54
N ALA A 101 2.17 -7.06 5.63
CA ALA A 101 1.21 -5.96 5.65
C ALA A 101 1.88 -4.62 5.32
N HIS A 102 2.94 -4.27 6.07
CA HIS A 102 3.64 -2.99 5.86
C HIS A 102 4.36 -2.91 4.50
N PHE A 103 4.92 -4.02 4.03
CA PHE A 103 5.58 -4.09 2.72
C PHE A 103 4.59 -3.88 1.57
N LEU A 104 3.43 -4.55 1.59
CA LEU A 104 2.40 -4.37 0.56
C LEU A 104 1.77 -2.98 0.62
N MET A 105 1.58 -2.41 1.81
CA MET A 105 1.16 -1.01 1.95
C MET A 105 2.17 -0.04 1.31
N ALA A 106 3.47 -0.28 1.50
CA ALA A 106 4.52 0.53 0.88
C ALA A 106 4.48 0.41 -0.64
N GLN A 107 4.44 -0.82 -1.15
CA GLN A 107 4.39 -1.09 -2.59
C GLN A 107 3.15 -0.48 -3.25
N LEU A 108 1.97 -0.65 -2.63
CA LEU A 108 0.72 -0.06 -3.11
C LEU A 108 0.80 1.48 -3.11
N SER A 109 1.30 2.08 -2.02
CA SER A 109 1.44 3.54 -1.91
C SER A 109 2.39 4.13 -2.95
N PHE A 110 3.49 3.44 -3.27
CA PHE A 110 4.40 3.84 -4.35
C PHE A 110 3.72 3.74 -5.73
N LYS A 111 2.98 2.66 -6.00
CA LYS A 111 2.19 2.51 -7.23
C LYS A 111 1.13 3.61 -7.37
N LEU A 112 0.48 4.00 -6.27
CA LEU A 112 -0.50 5.10 -6.22
C LEU A 112 0.11 6.50 -6.27
N ARG A 113 1.44 6.63 -6.40
CA ARG A 113 2.16 7.90 -6.42
C ARG A 113 1.97 8.74 -5.16
N THR A 114 1.83 8.08 -4.01
CA THR A 114 1.84 8.70 -2.68
C THR A 114 3.12 8.30 -1.93
N PRO A 115 4.30 8.80 -2.33
CA PRO A 115 5.59 8.31 -1.82
C PRO A 115 5.77 8.52 -0.33
N GLN A 116 5.18 9.58 0.27
CA GLN A 116 5.25 9.81 1.72
C GLN A 116 4.70 8.62 2.53
N LYS A 117 3.45 8.23 2.23
CA LYS A 117 2.82 7.05 2.84
C LYS A 117 3.61 5.77 2.55
N GLY A 118 4.18 5.67 1.35
CA GLY A 118 5.02 4.54 0.94
C GLY A 118 6.28 4.42 1.80
N TYR A 119 7.01 5.52 2.01
CA TYR A 119 8.19 5.55 2.87
C TYR A 119 7.86 5.30 4.34
N ASP A 120 6.73 5.80 4.84
CA ASP A 120 6.28 5.53 6.21
C ASP A 120 5.95 4.05 6.43
N ALA A 121 5.27 3.42 5.47
CA ALA A 121 5.00 1.98 5.48
C ALA A 121 6.29 1.16 5.32
N ALA A 122 7.21 1.57 4.44
CA ALA A 122 8.50 0.91 4.25
C ALA A 122 9.37 0.97 5.52
N LYS A 123 9.32 2.08 6.25
CA LYS A 123 9.98 2.21 7.56
C LYS A 123 9.40 1.22 8.57
N ARG A 124 8.08 1.07 8.62
CA ARG A 124 7.42 0.06 9.47
C ARG A 124 7.81 -1.35 9.05
N ALA A 125 7.82 -1.65 7.76
CA ALA A 125 8.27 -2.93 7.22
C ALA A 125 9.73 -3.23 7.64
N LEU A 126 10.62 -2.24 7.59
CA LEU A 126 12.02 -2.39 8.02
C LEU A 126 12.15 -2.85 9.47
N HIS A 127 11.30 -2.34 10.37
CA HIS A 127 11.28 -2.76 11.78
C HIS A 127 10.79 -4.21 11.97
N CYS A 128 10.08 -4.76 10.99
CA CYS A 128 9.48 -6.10 11.03
C CYS A 128 10.29 -7.17 10.29
N VAL A 129 11.41 -6.80 9.64
CA VAL A 129 12.25 -7.73 8.86
C VAL A 129 12.85 -8.79 9.77
N LYS A 130 12.59 -10.06 9.45
CA LYS A 130 13.16 -11.24 10.13
C LYS A 130 14.15 -12.00 9.25
N THR A 131 13.89 -12.08 7.94
CA THR A 131 14.71 -12.88 7.01
C THR A 131 15.56 -12.02 6.07
N ILE A 132 16.60 -12.62 5.50
CA ILE A 132 17.45 -11.96 4.49
C ILE A 132 16.64 -11.64 3.23
N GLU A 133 15.70 -12.51 2.84
CA GLU A 133 14.86 -12.30 1.66
C GLU A 133 13.92 -11.10 1.84
N GLN A 134 13.29 -10.95 3.00
CA GLN A 134 12.48 -9.76 3.32
C GLN A 134 13.31 -8.46 3.23
N ARG A 135 14.55 -8.50 3.72
CA ARG A 135 15.48 -7.36 3.62
C ARG A 135 15.80 -7.02 2.18
N LYS A 136 16.11 -8.02 1.35
CA LYS A 136 16.41 -7.83 -0.08
C LYS A 136 15.21 -7.22 -0.80
N MET A 137 14.02 -7.79 -0.62
CA MET A 137 12.77 -7.28 -1.22
C MET A 137 12.53 -5.80 -0.89
N LEU A 138 12.64 -5.44 0.40
CA LEU A 138 12.46 -4.06 0.82
C LEU A 138 13.53 -3.12 0.25
N THR A 139 14.77 -3.60 0.17
CA THR A 139 15.89 -2.82 -0.39
C THR A 139 15.66 -2.55 -1.88
N GLU A 140 15.25 -3.54 -2.65
CA GLU A 140 14.93 -3.38 -4.07
C GLU A 140 13.74 -2.44 -4.28
N LEU A 141 12.66 -2.58 -3.50
CA LEU A 141 11.52 -1.68 -3.56
C LEU A 141 11.92 -0.21 -3.35
N LEU A 142 12.74 0.07 -2.33
CA LEU A 142 13.21 1.43 -2.04
C LEU A 142 14.20 1.94 -3.09
N ARG A 143 15.03 1.05 -3.65
CA ARG A 143 15.95 1.40 -4.72
C ARG A 143 15.20 1.80 -6.00
N GLU A 144 14.19 1.03 -6.38
CA GLU A 144 13.32 1.34 -7.51
C GLU A 144 12.65 2.70 -7.33
N GLU A 145 12.07 2.95 -6.15
CA GLU A 145 11.38 4.21 -5.92
C GLU A 145 12.33 5.40 -5.95
N ARG A 146 13.51 5.28 -5.31
CA ARG A 146 14.54 6.32 -5.39
C ARG A 146 14.98 6.60 -6.83
N GLN A 147 15.13 5.56 -7.65
CA GLN A 147 15.48 5.71 -9.06
C GLN A 147 14.37 6.41 -9.84
N ARG A 148 13.09 6.11 -9.55
CA ARG A 148 11.94 6.79 -10.15
C ARG A 148 11.86 8.26 -9.74
N GLU A 149 12.16 8.59 -8.49
CA GLU A 149 12.22 9.97 -8.02
C GLU A 149 13.37 10.74 -8.67
N HIS A 150 14.56 10.12 -8.75
CA HIS A 150 15.72 10.71 -9.41
C HIS A 150 15.47 11.02 -10.88
N ASN A 151 14.84 10.08 -11.60
CA ASN A 151 14.50 10.24 -13.02
C ASN A 151 13.21 11.04 -13.24
N GLY A 152 12.48 11.35 -12.17
CA GLY A 152 11.18 12.01 -12.21
C GLY A 152 11.30 13.53 -12.12
N ILE A 153 10.22 14.21 -12.47
CA ILE A 153 10.07 15.64 -12.18
C ILE A 153 9.83 15.76 -10.67
N ALA A 154 10.68 16.55 -10.00
CA ALA A 154 10.52 16.83 -8.58
C ALA A 154 9.12 17.38 -8.30
N ARG A 155 8.34 16.68 -7.47
CA ARG A 155 6.99 17.11 -7.08
C ARG A 155 7.09 17.91 -5.79
N PRO A 156 6.79 19.23 -5.81
CA PRO A 156 6.71 20.00 -4.59
C PRO A 156 5.60 19.42 -3.72
N TRP A 157 5.87 19.19 -2.44
CA TRP A 157 4.87 18.71 -1.51
C TRP A 157 4.40 19.86 -0.61
N PHE A 158 3.09 20.02 -0.47
CA PHE A 158 2.46 21.09 0.31
C PHE A 158 2.05 20.63 1.73
N ASN A 159 2.86 19.80 2.38
CA ASN A 159 2.55 19.29 3.72
C ASN A 159 2.98 20.22 4.87
N LYS A 160 3.70 21.31 4.56
CA LYS A 160 4.02 22.36 5.53
C LYS A 160 2.88 23.39 5.52
N PRO A 161 2.30 23.75 6.69
CA PRO A 161 1.40 24.89 6.73
C PRO A 161 2.14 26.11 6.22
N PHE A 162 1.45 26.96 5.44
CA PHE A 162 2.00 28.26 5.07
C PHE A 162 2.43 29.01 6.33
N SER A 163 3.56 29.71 6.27
CA SER A 163 4.02 30.45 7.44
C SER A 163 3.01 31.54 7.82
N LEU A 164 2.83 31.77 9.12
CA LEU A 164 1.98 32.85 9.66
C LEU A 164 2.18 34.21 8.97
N PRO A 165 3.42 34.70 8.73
CA PRO A 165 3.59 35.97 8.02
C PRO A 165 3.07 35.94 6.58
N VAL A 166 3.22 34.81 5.87
CA VAL A 166 2.70 34.65 4.51
C VAL A 166 1.16 34.66 4.51
N LEU A 167 0.54 33.97 5.46
CA LEU A 167 -0.91 33.99 5.65
C LEU A 167 -1.45 35.40 5.96
N LEU A 168 -0.76 36.16 6.82
CA LEU A 168 -1.16 37.53 7.15
C LEU A 168 -1.03 38.47 5.96
N LEU A 169 0.01 38.34 5.13
CA LEU A 169 0.20 39.14 3.92
C LEU A 169 -0.88 38.84 2.87
N PHE A 170 -1.19 37.57 2.62
CA PHE A 170 -2.27 37.20 1.69
C PHE A 170 -3.65 37.60 2.23
N GLY A 171 -3.88 37.47 3.54
CA GLY A 171 -5.13 37.88 4.18
C GLY A 171 -5.35 39.40 4.11
N SER A 172 -4.32 40.21 4.36
CA SER A 172 -4.43 41.67 4.28
C SER A 172 -4.59 42.17 2.85
N ALA A 173 -3.90 41.57 1.88
CA ALA A 173 -4.06 41.89 0.46
C ALA A 173 -5.48 41.57 -0.05
N LEU A 174 -6.05 40.43 0.35
CA LEU A 174 -7.43 40.06 0.02
C LEU A 174 -8.43 41.05 0.65
N ALA A 175 -8.24 41.39 1.93
CA ALA A 175 -9.10 42.35 2.63
C ALA A 175 -9.08 43.74 1.96
N ALA A 176 -7.89 44.23 1.58
CA ALA A 176 -7.73 45.49 0.87
C ALA A 176 -8.42 45.47 -0.50
N LEU A 177 -8.32 44.35 -1.24
CA LEU A 177 -8.97 44.19 -2.53
C LEU A 177 -10.50 44.15 -2.40
N ILE A 178 -11.04 43.49 -1.38
CA ILE A 178 -12.48 43.49 -1.08
C ILE A 178 -12.95 44.92 -0.77
N ILE A 179 -12.22 45.66 0.07
CA ILE A 179 -12.56 47.05 0.41
C ILE A 179 -12.56 47.91 -0.86
N ALA A 180 -11.54 47.81 -1.70
CA ALA A 180 -11.44 48.56 -2.95
C ALA A 180 -12.60 48.29 -3.91
N VAL A 181 -12.99 47.01 -4.05
CA VAL A 181 -14.14 46.61 -4.88
C VAL A 181 -15.45 47.17 -4.33
N VAL A 182 -15.69 47.09 -3.02
CA VAL A 182 -16.90 47.64 -2.37
C VAL A 182 -16.98 49.15 -2.54
N THR A 183 -15.86 49.86 -2.42
CA THR A 183 -15.82 51.33 -2.62
C THR A 183 -16.01 51.76 -4.07
N HIS A 184 -15.77 50.89 -5.06
CA HIS A 184 -15.89 51.21 -6.48
C HIS A 184 -17.28 50.83 -7.06
N ILE A 185 -18.07 50.04 -6.32
CA ILE A 185 -19.43 49.63 -6.71
C ILE A 185 -20.52 50.59 -6.17
N HIS A 186 -20.16 51.47 -5.22
CA HIS A 186 -21.01 52.56 -4.71
C HIS A 186 -20.65 53.91 -5.35
#